data_AF-A0A2S8P216-F1
#
_entry.id   AF-A0A2S8P216-F1
#
_cell.length_a   1.000
_cell.length_b   1.000
_cell.length_c   1.000
_cell.angle_alpha   90.00
_cell.angle_beta   90.00
_cell.angle_gamma   90.00
#
_symmetry.space_group_name_H-M   'P 1'
#
loop_
_entity.id
_entity.type
_entity.pdbx_description
1 polymer ?
#
loop_
_entity_poly.entity_id
_entity_poly.type
_entity_poly.pdbx_seq_one_letter_code
_entity_poly.pdbx_strand_id
1 'polypeptide(L)' 'MKLTKETGISLGFLAGTTFGSGIAFLFQFQSVDVIASVTLFGIAGAIAGLLMAVILHQRQH' A
#
# COMPACT_ATOMS: atom_id res chain seq x y z
N MET A 1 2.21 -2.50 21.22
CA MET A 1 1.29 -2.10 20.11
C MET A 1 1.96 -1.37 18.93
N LYS A 2 3.29 -1.18 18.87
CA LYS A 2 3.96 -0.66 17.64
C LYS A 2 3.86 -1.64 16.46
N LEU A 3 3.96 -2.94 16.74
CA LEU A 3 3.98 -4.00 15.75
C LEU A 3 2.74 -3.96 14.83
N THR A 4 1.52 -3.89 15.37
CA THR A 4 0.28 -3.87 14.56
C THR A 4 0.22 -2.69 13.59
N LYS A 5 0.73 -1.51 14.00
CA LYS A 5 0.73 -0.30 13.18
C LYS A 5 1.81 -0.37 12.10
N GLU A 6 3.02 -0.82 12.46
CA GLU A 6 4.13 -1.03 11.52
C GLU A 6 3.82 -2.14 10.51
N THR A 7 3.19 -3.22 10.97
CA THR A 7 2.69 -4.30 10.09
C THR A 7 1.60 -3.77 9.17
N GLY A 8 0.64 -2.99 9.66
CA GLY A 8 -0.41 -2.39 8.81
C GLY A 8 0.16 -1.51 7.70
N ILE A 9 1.10 -0.62 8.02
CA ILE A 9 1.79 0.24 7.04
C ILE A 9 2.58 -0.63 6.05
N SER A 10 3.37 -1.58 6.54
CA SER A 10 4.24 -2.42 5.69
C SER A 10 3.43 -3.32 4.76
N LEU A 11 2.36 -3.92 5.27
CA LEU A 11 1.45 -4.78 4.51
C LEU A 11 0.68 -3.95 3.47
N GLY A 12 0.22 -2.75 3.87
CA GLY A 12 -0.42 -1.81 2.96
C GLY A 12 0.51 -1.34 1.84
N PHE A 13 1.76 -1.01 2.16
CA PHE A 13 2.79 -0.64 1.19
C PHE A 13 3.11 -1.79 0.23
N LEU A 14 3.28 -3.00 0.75
CA LEU A 14 3.55 -4.19 -0.06
C LEU A 14 2.38 -4.50 -1.01
N ALA A 15 1.14 -4.46 -0.51
CA ALA A 15 -0.06 -4.67 -1.31
C ALA A 15 -0.21 -3.57 -2.38
N GLY A 16 0.03 -2.31 -2.01
CA GLY A 16 -0.03 -1.16 -2.91
C GLY A 16 0.99 -1.25 -4.05
N THR A 17 2.25 -1.56 -3.74
CA THR A 17 3.30 -1.71 -4.76
C THR A 17 3.06 -2.92 -5.67
N THR A 18 2.55 -4.04 -5.13
CA THR A 18 2.15 -5.22 -5.92
C THR A 18 0.99 -4.91 -6.85
N PHE A 19 0.00 -4.16 -6.38
CA PHE A 19 -1.14 -3.75 -7.20
C PHE A 19 -0.74 -2.75 -8.29
N GLY A 20 0.08 -1.75 -7.95
CA GLY A 20 0.58 -0.75 -8.89
C GLY A 20 1.45 -1.35 -10.00
N SER A 21 2.27 -2.36 -9.68
CA SER A 21 3.06 -3.10 -10.68
C SER A 21 2.16 -3.99 -11.54
N GLY A 22 1.13 -4.61 -10.96
CA GLY A 22 0.11 -5.36 -11.69
C GLY A 22 -0.65 -4.50 -12.71
N ILE A 23 -1.10 -3.31 -12.32
CA ILE A 23 -1.75 -2.37 -13.25
C ILE A 23 -0.77 -1.97 -14.35
N ALA A 24 0.44 -1.56 -13.98
CA ALA A 24 1.43 -1.12 -14.96
C ALA A 24 1.78 -2.25 -15.96
N PHE A 25 1.81 -3.50 -15.51
CA PHE A 25 1.98 -4.68 -16.35
C PHE A 25 0.79 -4.88 -17.31
N LEU A 26 -0.45 -4.81 -16.82
CA LEU A 26 -1.67 -5.00 -17.62
C LEU A 26 -1.83 -3.93 -18.72
N PHE A 27 -1.44 -2.69 -18.44
CA PHE A 27 -1.50 -1.59 -19.39
C PHE A 27 -0.23 -1.41 -20.23
N GLN A 28 0.76 -2.32 -20.09
CA GLN A 28 2.03 -2.28 -20.84
C GLN A 28 2.75 -0.93 -20.73
N PHE A 29 2.76 -0.34 -19.55
CA PHE A 29 3.37 0.96 -19.30
C PHE A 29 4.90 0.92 -19.51
N GLN A 30 5.45 2.02 -20.02
CA GLN A 30 6.90 2.20 -20.16
C GLN A 30 7.54 2.29 -18.77
N SER A 31 8.83 1.94 -18.64
CA SER A 31 9.49 1.79 -17.32
C SER A 31 9.35 2.99 -16.37
N VAL A 32 9.28 4.21 -16.90
CA VAL A 32 9.08 5.44 -16.10
C VAL A 32 7.66 5.49 -15.53
N ASP A 33 6.65 5.14 -16.32
CA ASP A 33 5.25 5.08 -15.90
C ASP A 33 4.99 3.92 -14.92
N VAL A 34 5.74 2.82 -15.04
CA VAL A 34 5.70 1.72 -14.07
C VAL A 34 6.15 2.20 -12.69
N ILE A 35 7.28 2.91 -12.62
CA ILE A 35 7.82 3.43 -11.35
C ILE A 35 6.83 4.42 -10.73
N ALA A 36 6.24 5.31 -11.54
CA ALA A 36 5.21 6.26 -11.08
C ALA A 36 3.96 5.55 -10.54
N SER A 37 3.46 4.54 -11.25
CA SER A 37 2.31 3.73 -10.79
C SER A 37 2.61 3.03 -9.47
N VAL A 38 3.74 2.32 -9.38
CA VAL A 38 4.13 1.55 -8.19
C VAL A 38 4.33 2.48 -6.98
N THR A 39 4.93 3.65 -7.16
CA THR A 39 5.13 4.61 -6.06
C THR A 39 3.82 5.23 -5.60
N LEU A 40 2.94 5.65 -6.53
CA LEU A 40 1.63 6.20 -6.18
C LEU A 40 0.76 5.18 -5.44
N PHE A 41 0.65 3.95 -5.98
CA PHE A 41 -0.12 2.90 -5.35
C PHE A 41 0.53 2.38 -4.06
N GLY A 42 1.86 2.38 -3.96
CA GLY A 42 2.59 2.05 -2.74
C GLY A 42 2.29 3.04 -1.61
N ILE A 43 2.34 4.34 -1.88
CA ILE A 43 1.99 5.38 -0.89
C ILE A 43 0.52 5.28 -0.49
N ALA A 44 -0.39 5.15 -1.47
CA ALA A 44 -1.82 5.00 -1.20
C ALA A 44 -2.10 3.75 -0.35
N GLY A 45 -1.45 2.63 -0.66
CA GLY A 45 -1.55 1.39 0.09
C GLY A 45 -1.02 1.52 1.51
N ALA A 46 0.11 2.20 1.72
CA ALA A 46 0.67 2.46 3.04
C ALA A 46 -0.28 3.31 3.91
N ILE A 47 -0.90 4.34 3.33
CA ILE A 47 -1.90 5.18 4.00
C ILE A 47 -3.15 4.36 4.34
N ALA A 48 -3.65 3.55 3.41
CA ALA A 48 -4.79 2.66 3.65
C ALA A 48 -4.50 1.64 4.76
N GLY A 49 -3.31 1.04 4.77
CA GLY A 49 -2.85 0.12 5.80
C GLY A 49 -2.73 0.78 7.18
N LEU A 50 -2.28 2.03 7.22
CA LEU A 50 -2.26 2.84 8.44
C LEU A 50 -3.68 3.13 8.94
N LEU A 51 -4.58 3.58 8.06
CA LEU A 51 -5.98 3.85 8.40
C LEU A 51 -6.67 2.60 8.95
N MET A 52 -6.48 1.45 8.29
CA MET A 52 -7.02 0.18 8.76
C MET A 52 -6.44 -0.22 10.12
N ALA A 53 -5.13 -0.07 10.34
CA ALA A 53 -4.54 -0.35 11.64
C ALA A 53 -5.11 0.54 12.76
N VAL A 54 -5.40 1.81 12.45
CA VAL A 54 -6.04 2.74 13.40
C VAL A 54 -7.51 2.36 13.66
N ILE A 55 -8.27 2.03 12.62
CA ILE A 55 -9.67 1.58 12.75
C ILE A 55 -9.76 0.29 13.56
N LEU A 56 -8.91 -0.69 13.26
CA LEU A 56 -8.87 -1.96 14.00
C LEU A 56 -8.52 -1.72 15.47
N HIS A 57 -7.60 -0.80 15.74
CA HIS A 57 -7.25 -0.43 17.11
C HIS A 57 -8.41 0.22 17.86
N GLN A 58 -9.17 1.11 17.22
CA GLN A 58 -10.39 1.69 17.82
C GLN A 58 -11.48 0.67 18.07
N ARG A 59 -11.56 -0.41 17.29
CA ARG A 59 -12.57 -1.48 17.47
C ARG A 59 -12.23 -2.45 18.61
N GLN A 60 -11.01 -2.42 19.13
CA GLN A 60 -10.60 -3.25 20.27
C GLN A 60 -10.73 -2.54 21.63
N HIS A 61 -11.20 -1.28 21.64
CA HIS A 61 -11.58 -0.51 22.82
C HIS A 61 -13.10 -0.31 22.85
#